data_AF-A0A969WL26-F1
#
_entry.id   AF-A0A969WL26-F1
#
_cell.length_a   1.000
_cell.length_b   1.000
_cell.length_c   1.000
_cell.angle_alpha   90.00
_cell.angle_beta   90.00
_cell.angle_gamma   90.00
#
_symmetry.space_group_name_H-M   'P 1'
#
loop_
_entity.id
_entity.type
_entity.pdbx_description
1 polymer ?
#
loop_
_entity_poly.entity_id
_entity_poly.type
_entity_poly.pdbx_seq_one_letter_code
_entity_poly.pdbx_strand_id
1 'polypeptide(L)'
;MTRAAGRRPLPSTPPPAPGGAAVTIDNVQLYPDPNQFYYGPCASEPTLLTVQAAIEPLDQIASAQILYTYVNALGASPTYSADMFQLGIGEYAGDIDTAVNAANTMGTENGQMEFYIRAADVNGGTTDSPLMSVGLDYCAGGVLAPPPGGNGGQGVVSFVNNSSHPIVSLVVDGAEMFPAEPQGILPDDAYDLNVSDGSHSFTALNGWWEFGSRRAMYTFSGSFTPQDGNVTFSDPTLQELLTNWGNYRYFQSSYMGNDGNFHFVGFCFYPDGTFREFDNGVEVDSGAYAEINRDSGAFTIEVRLTGQAVSVDGLYYETFALLDVPRSNVVDEYAPDDTAVCP
;
A
#
# COMPACT_ATOMS: atom_id res chain seq x y z
N MET A 1 70.20 -38.07 -4.00
CA MET A 1 69.54 -37.16 -4.96
C MET A 1 68.24 -36.68 -4.32
N THR A 2 68.27 -35.51 -3.69
CA THR A 2 67.15 -34.96 -2.91
C THR A 2 66.45 -33.93 -3.79
N ARG A 3 65.20 -34.21 -4.23
CA ARG A 3 64.41 -33.29 -5.05
C ARG A 3 63.91 -32.14 -4.18
N ALA A 4 64.29 -30.92 -4.55
CA ALA A 4 63.77 -29.70 -3.95
C ALA A 4 62.28 -29.54 -4.29
N ALA A 5 61.44 -29.43 -3.26
CA ALA A 5 60.02 -29.13 -3.41
C ALA A 5 59.87 -27.67 -3.88
N GLY A 6 59.39 -27.47 -5.11
CA GLY A 6 59.05 -26.16 -5.64
C GLY A 6 57.91 -25.54 -4.86
N ARG A 7 58.15 -24.38 -4.24
CA ARG A 7 57.11 -23.57 -3.58
C ARG A 7 56.13 -23.09 -4.65
N ARG A 8 54.86 -23.51 -4.53
CA ARG A 8 53.75 -22.94 -5.29
C ARG A 8 53.67 -21.44 -4.95
N PRO A 9 53.63 -20.52 -5.93
CA PRO A 9 53.35 -19.12 -5.65
C PRO A 9 52.00 -19.02 -4.96
N LEU A 10 51.95 -18.23 -3.89
CA LEU A 10 50.69 -17.91 -3.19
C LEU A 10 49.73 -17.27 -4.22
N PRO A 11 48.44 -17.62 -4.20
CA PRO A 11 47.45 -16.95 -5.04
C PRO A 11 47.56 -15.45 -4.79
N SER A 12 47.74 -14.67 -5.86
CA SER A 12 47.72 -13.21 -5.80
C SER A 12 46.43 -12.78 -5.12
N THR A 13 46.53 -11.88 -4.14
CA THR A 13 45.37 -11.23 -3.54
C THR A 13 44.49 -10.68 -4.67
N PRO A 14 43.16 -10.95 -4.66
CA PRO A 14 42.26 -10.38 -5.65
C PRO A 14 42.49 -8.87 -5.73
N PRO A 15 42.45 -8.28 -6.93
CA PRO A 15 42.45 -6.82 -7.03
C PRO A 15 41.33 -6.26 -6.14
N PRO A 16 41.57 -5.14 -5.43
CA PRO A 16 40.52 -4.51 -4.64
C PRO A 16 39.29 -4.30 -5.52
N ALA A 17 38.11 -4.65 -4.98
CA ALA A 17 36.86 -4.45 -5.68
C ALA A 17 36.80 -3.00 -6.19
N PRO A 18 36.33 -2.75 -7.43
CA PRO A 18 36.09 -1.39 -7.91
C PRO A 18 35.31 -0.64 -6.83
N GLY A 19 35.77 0.55 -6.44
CA GLY A 19 35.06 1.36 -5.45
C GLY A 19 33.61 1.48 -5.89
N GLY A 20 32.67 1.08 -5.02
CA GLY A 20 31.24 1.15 -5.31
C GLY A 20 30.86 2.55 -5.80
N ALA A 21 29.90 2.64 -6.72
CA ALA A 21 29.39 3.94 -7.13
C ALA A 21 28.84 4.67 -5.90
N ALA A 22 29.11 5.99 -5.82
CA ALA A 22 28.64 6.80 -4.71
C ALA A 22 27.10 6.82 -4.71
N VAL A 23 26.50 6.75 -3.52
CA VAL A 23 25.05 6.86 -3.37
C VAL A 23 24.58 8.26 -3.78
N THR A 24 23.53 8.34 -4.58
CA THR A 24 22.83 9.56 -5.00
C THR A 24 21.40 9.56 -4.47
N ILE A 25 20.87 10.75 -4.23
CA ILE A 25 19.48 10.98 -3.80
C ILE A 25 18.87 11.96 -4.78
N ASP A 26 17.81 11.52 -5.46
CA ASP A 26 17.14 12.25 -6.54
C ASP A 26 15.62 12.20 -6.36
N ASN A 27 14.90 13.03 -7.14
CA ASN A 27 13.43 13.06 -7.20
C ASN A 27 12.75 13.10 -5.82
N VAL A 28 13.17 14.03 -4.95
CA VAL A 28 12.50 14.18 -3.65
C VAL A 28 11.12 14.81 -3.84
N GLN A 29 10.08 14.12 -3.38
CA GLN A 29 8.67 14.50 -3.52
C GLN A 29 8.00 14.52 -2.14
N LEU A 30 6.96 15.34 -2.02
CA LEU A 30 6.19 15.53 -0.79
C LEU A 30 4.72 15.19 -1.03
N TYR A 31 4.12 14.49 -0.07
CA TYR A 31 2.72 14.07 -0.13
C TYR A 31 2.02 14.33 1.22
N PRO A 32 0.79 14.91 1.19
CA PRO A 32 0.15 15.54 0.03
C PRO A 32 1.00 16.70 -0.54
N ASP A 33 0.75 17.11 -1.79
CA ASP A 33 1.40 18.27 -2.40
C ASP A 33 0.67 19.58 -2.04
N PRO A 34 0.96 20.15 -0.86
CA PRO A 34 0.99 21.60 -0.76
C PRO A 34 2.29 22.09 -0.13
N ASN A 35 2.73 23.27 -0.54
CA ASN A 35 3.84 24.03 0.09
C ASN A 35 3.57 24.42 1.57
N GLN A 36 2.50 23.91 2.19
CA GLN A 36 1.97 24.33 3.48
C GLN A 36 1.29 23.14 4.16
N PHE A 37 1.75 22.84 5.38
CA PHE A 37 1.24 21.79 6.24
C PHE A 37 0.72 22.38 7.54
N TYR A 38 -0.07 21.60 8.27
CA TYR A 38 -0.67 22.06 9.50
C TYR A 38 -0.24 21.21 10.69
N TYR A 39 -0.20 21.82 11.86
CA TYR A 39 0.14 21.13 13.10
C TYR A 39 -0.68 21.64 14.30
N GLY A 40 -0.72 20.86 15.38
CA GLY A 40 -1.55 21.15 16.54
C GLY A 40 -2.91 20.44 16.49
N PRO A 41 -3.93 20.92 17.23
CA PRO A 41 -5.27 20.33 17.27
C PRO A 41 -6.07 20.60 15.97
N CYS A 42 -5.53 20.17 14.82
CA CYS A 42 -6.23 20.18 13.54
C CYS A 42 -7.31 19.09 13.54
N ALA A 43 -8.55 19.45 13.23
CA ALA A 43 -9.65 18.47 13.11
C ALA A 43 -9.82 17.93 11.68
N SER A 44 -9.38 18.70 10.68
CA SER A 44 -9.64 18.43 9.26
C SER A 44 -8.42 18.56 8.35
N GLU A 45 -7.27 18.98 8.90
CA GLU A 45 -6.07 19.25 8.10
C GLU A 45 -5.04 18.14 8.28
N PRO A 46 -4.31 17.75 7.21
CA PRO A 46 -3.29 16.71 7.29
C PRO A 46 -2.11 17.19 8.13
N THR A 47 -1.79 16.44 9.19
CA THR A 47 -0.59 16.67 10.04
C THR A 47 0.56 15.72 9.72
N LEU A 48 0.31 14.74 8.86
CA LEU A 48 1.29 13.77 8.39
C LEU A 48 1.89 14.25 7.06
N LEU A 49 3.21 14.40 7.02
CA LEU A 49 3.96 14.64 5.80
C LEU A 49 4.68 13.36 5.40
N THR A 50 4.38 12.86 4.20
CA THR A 50 5.14 11.77 3.58
C THR A 50 6.20 12.36 2.65
N VAL A 51 7.46 11.98 2.87
CA VAL A 51 8.59 12.35 2.01
C VAL A 51 9.01 11.12 1.22
N GLN A 52 9.06 11.23 -0.12
CA GLN A 52 9.55 10.17 -1.00
C GLN A 52 10.80 10.60 -1.74
N ALA A 53 11.70 9.67 -2.03
CA ALA A 53 12.88 9.94 -2.86
C ALA A 53 13.36 8.69 -3.60
N ALA A 54 14.03 8.92 -4.72
CA ALA A 54 14.81 7.89 -5.41
C ALA A 54 16.24 7.88 -4.84
N ILE A 55 16.73 6.71 -4.43
CA ILE A 55 18.08 6.54 -3.89
C ILE A 55 18.78 5.41 -4.66
N GLU A 56 19.94 5.71 -5.23
CA GLU A 56 20.70 4.78 -6.08
C GLU A 56 22.20 4.80 -5.73
N PRO A 57 22.97 3.74 -6.02
CA PRO A 57 22.52 2.42 -6.45
C PRO A 57 22.04 1.56 -5.26
N LEU A 58 21.02 0.74 -5.49
CA LEU A 58 20.30 0.01 -4.45
C LEU A 58 21.16 -0.95 -3.62
N ASP A 59 22.14 -1.59 -4.25
CA ASP A 59 23.02 -2.57 -3.61
C ASP A 59 24.04 -1.93 -2.66
N GLN A 60 24.14 -0.60 -2.65
CA GLN A 60 25.05 0.15 -1.80
C GLN A 60 24.34 0.82 -0.61
N ILE A 61 23.02 0.80 -0.51
CA ILE A 61 22.28 1.53 0.52
C ILE A 61 22.16 0.66 1.80
N ALA A 62 22.66 1.18 2.91
CA ALA A 62 22.51 0.55 4.23
C ALA A 62 21.30 1.09 5.00
N SER A 63 21.05 2.40 4.93
CA SER A 63 19.88 3.04 5.54
C SER A 63 19.56 4.38 4.88
N ALA A 64 18.32 4.83 5.05
CA ALA A 64 17.86 6.16 4.65
C ALA A 64 17.01 6.75 5.77
N GLN A 65 17.20 8.03 6.07
CA GLN A 65 16.45 8.75 7.10
C GLN A 65 16.20 10.19 6.66
N ILE A 66 15.10 10.76 7.13
CA ILE A 66 14.78 12.17 7.01
C ILE A 66 15.27 12.87 8.27
N LEU A 67 16.16 13.86 8.13
CA LEU A 67 16.55 14.73 9.24
C LEU A 67 15.82 16.06 9.10
N TYR A 68 15.15 16.49 10.16
CA TYR A 68 14.31 17.69 10.12
C TYR A 68 14.42 18.55 11.38
N THR A 69 14.17 19.85 11.23
CA THR A 69 14.11 20.85 12.31
C THR A 69 12.94 21.80 12.07
N TYR A 70 12.36 22.29 13.15
CA TYR A 70 11.30 23.28 13.13
C TYR A 70 11.90 24.67 13.35
N VAL A 71 11.54 25.63 12.51
CA VAL A 71 12.04 27.00 12.55
C VAL A 71 10.87 27.95 12.68
N ASN A 72 10.85 28.76 13.74
CA ASN A 72 9.88 29.84 13.95
C ASN A 72 10.56 31.14 14.38
N ALA A 73 9.80 32.12 14.87
CA ALA A 73 10.33 33.41 15.31
C ALA A 73 11.30 33.30 16.51
N LEU A 74 11.24 32.20 17.26
CA LEU A 74 12.10 31.94 18.42
C LEU A 74 13.42 31.24 18.06
N GLY A 75 13.54 30.73 16.82
CA GLY A 75 14.73 30.07 16.30
C GLY A 75 14.47 28.66 15.78
N ALA A 76 15.55 27.89 15.62
CA ALA A 76 15.49 26.50 15.18
C ALA A 76 15.47 25.52 16.36
N SER A 77 14.68 24.46 16.23
CA SER A 77 14.60 23.35 17.19
C SER A 77 15.84 22.45 17.16
N PRO A 78 15.99 21.53 18.13
CA PRO A 78 16.84 20.36 17.94
C PRO A 78 16.47 19.62 16.65
N THR A 79 17.44 18.93 16.06
CA THR A 79 17.19 18.06 14.89
C THR A 79 16.53 16.77 15.34
N TYR A 80 15.48 16.39 14.62
CA TYR A 80 14.76 15.13 14.73
C TYR A 80 15.10 14.24 13.54
N SER A 81 14.77 12.95 13.64
CA SER A 81 14.93 11.99 12.54
C SER A 81 13.70 11.10 12.39
N ALA A 82 13.40 10.71 11.15
CA ALA A 82 12.43 9.67 10.81
C ALA A 82 13.09 8.67 9.85
N ASP A 83 12.93 7.37 10.10
CA ASP A 83 13.47 6.34 9.21
C ASP A 83 12.66 6.30 7.90
N MET A 84 13.34 6.02 6.79
CA MET A 84 12.69 5.76 5.51
C MET A 84 12.66 4.26 5.22
N PHE A 85 11.55 3.79 4.66
CA PHE A 85 11.32 2.42 4.23
C PHE A 85 11.25 2.33 2.71
N GLN A 86 11.67 1.19 2.16
CA GLN A 86 11.68 0.96 0.73
C GLN A 86 10.25 0.68 0.22
N LEU A 87 9.81 1.43 -0.79
CA LEU A 87 8.52 1.24 -1.47
C LEU A 87 8.62 0.32 -2.69
N GLY A 88 9.80 0.27 -3.31
CA GLY A 88 10.05 -0.47 -4.55
C GLY A 88 11.53 -0.46 -4.94
N ILE A 89 11.82 -0.77 -6.21
CA ILE A 89 13.18 -0.72 -6.73
C ILE A 89 13.58 0.75 -6.87
N GLY A 90 14.42 1.24 -5.97
CA GLY A 90 15.01 2.60 -6.03
C GLY A 90 14.27 3.62 -5.18
N GLU A 91 13.06 3.30 -4.69
CA GLU A 91 12.16 4.27 -4.06
C GLU A 91 12.06 4.06 -2.54
N TYR A 92 12.20 5.16 -1.81
CA TYR A 92 12.11 5.20 -0.36
C TYR A 92 11.06 6.22 0.07
N ALA A 93 10.34 5.94 1.16
CA ALA A 93 9.40 6.86 1.79
C ALA A 93 9.60 6.91 3.30
N GLY A 94 9.33 8.05 3.91
CA GLY A 94 9.26 8.18 5.36
C GLY A 94 8.21 9.21 5.74
N ASP A 95 7.56 8.98 6.88
CA ASP A 95 6.49 9.82 7.37
C ASP A 95 6.97 10.68 8.56
N ILE A 96 6.60 11.95 8.55
CA ILE A 96 6.81 12.90 9.63
C ILE A 96 5.45 13.28 10.19
N ASP A 97 5.17 12.88 11.42
CA ASP A 97 4.04 13.38 12.18
C ASP A 97 4.41 14.72 12.82
N THR A 98 3.89 15.81 12.23
CA THR A 98 4.14 17.15 12.73
C THR A 98 3.23 17.50 13.91
N ALA A 99 2.13 16.76 14.14
CA ALA A 99 1.13 17.12 15.16
C ALA A 99 1.74 17.21 16.57
N VAL A 100 2.62 16.27 16.92
CA VAL A 100 3.21 16.19 18.26
C VAL A 100 4.48 17.01 18.37
N ASN A 101 5.43 16.83 17.45
CA ASN A 101 6.76 17.41 17.58
C ASN A 101 6.77 18.93 17.32
N ALA A 102 5.98 19.40 16.35
CA ALA A 102 5.85 20.82 16.06
C ALA A 102 5.11 21.56 17.19
N ALA A 103 4.04 20.98 17.74
CA ALA A 103 3.27 21.58 18.83
C ALA A 103 4.11 21.81 20.09
N ASN A 104 4.95 20.84 20.46
CA ASN A 104 5.84 20.95 21.62
C ASN A 104 6.95 22.00 21.41
N THR A 105 7.36 22.24 20.17
CA THR A 105 8.53 23.06 19.87
C THR A 105 8.16 24.49 19.51
N MET A 106 7.17 24.66 18.63
CA MET A 106 6.77 25.96 18.09
C MET A 106 5.59 26.57 18.87
N GLY A 107 4.95 25.81 19.76
CA GLY A 107 3.77 26.26 20.48
C GLY A 107 2.64 26.59 19.50
N THR A 108 2.13 27.82 19.55
CA THR A 108 1.02 28.30 18.71
C THR A 108 1.46 29.19 17.55
N GLU A 109 2.77 29.24 17.24
CA GLU A 109 3.33 30.12 16.22
C GLU A 109 3.56 29.40 14.89
N ASN A 110 3.09 29.99 13.79
CA ASN A 110 3.44 29.49 12.45
C ASN A 110 4.96 29.53 12.23
N GLY A 111 5.44 28.65 11.38
CA GLY A 111 6.86 28.52 11.09
C GLY A 111 7.09 27.75 9.80
N GLN A 112 8.23 27.08 9.74
CA GLN A 112 8.58 26.17 8.66
C GLN A 112 9.30 24.95 9.22
N MET A 113 9.22 23.83 8.52
CA MET A 113 10.09 22.69 8.75
C MET A 113 11.15 22.64 7.67
N GLU A 114 12.41 22.64 8.08
CA GLU A 114 13.54 22.42 7.20
C GLU A 114 13.97 20.96 7.31
N PHE A 115 14.14 20.27 6.18
CA PHE A 115 14.54 18.86 6.18
C PHE A 115 15.44 18.50 4.99
N TYR A 116 16.18 17.41 5.15
CA TYR A 116 16.92 16.75 4.08
C TYR A 116 16.95 15.24 4.34
N ILE A 117 17.21 14.47 3.29
CA ILE A 117 17.35 13.02 3.37
C ILE A 117 18.83 12.70 3.49
N ARG A 118 19.18 11.80 4.42
CA ARG A 118 20.52 11.22 4.54
C ARG A 118 20.45 9.73 4.24
N ALA A 119 21.18 9.31 3.22
CA ALA A 119 21.42 7.91 2.92
C ALA A 119 22.82 7.52 3.41
N ALA A 120 22.91 6.41 4.14
CA ALA A 120 24.18 5.79 4.51
C ALA A 120 24.45 4.61 3.57
N ASP A 121 25.68 4.53 3.06
CA ASP A 121 26.11 3.39 2.26
C ASP A 121 26.61 2.22 3.13
N VAL A 122 26.72 1.04 2.54
CA VAL A 122 27.21 -0.19 3.21
C VAL A 122 28.66 -0.10 3.72
N ASN A 123 29.41 0.92 3.29
CA ASN A 123 30.78 1.20 3.73
C ASN A 123 30.85 2.30 4.80
N GLY A 124 29.70 2.84 5.23
CA GLY A 124 29.58 3.90 6.23
C GLY A 124 29.75 5.32 5.68
N GLY A 125 29.83 5.49 4.36
CA GLY A 125 29.72 6.80 3.72
C GLY A 125 28.29 7.35 3.83
N THR A 126 28.14 8.68 3.75
CA THR A 126 26.83 9.32 3.80
C THR A 126 26.67 10.33 2.66
N THR A 127 25.50 10.32 2.03
CA THR A 127 25.06 11.32 1.06
C THR A 127 23.82 12.03 1.59
N ASP A 128 23.81 13.35 1.50
CA ASP A 128 22.67 14.19 1.90
C ASP A 128 22.00 14.79 0.66
N SER A 129 20.67 14.85 0.64
CA SER A 129 19.91 15.62 -0.35
C SER A 129 20.09 17.13 -0.12
N PRO A 130 19.73 17.98 -1.10
CA PRO A 130 19.56 19.41 -0.83
C PRO A 130 18.57 19.64 0.33
N LEU A 131 18.80 20.72 1.08
CA LEU A 131 17.90 21.18 2.13
C LEU A 131 16.60 21.72 1.52
N MET A 132 15.47 21.25 2.01
CA MET A 132 14.12 21.68 1.62
C MET A 132 13.44 22.38 2.80
N SER A 133 12.44 23.21 2.49
CA SER A 133 11.63 23.90 3.49
C SER A 133 10.15 23.80 3.13
N VAL A 134 9.31 23.58 4.14
CA VAL A 134 7.85 23.47 4.03
C VAL A 134 7.22 24.37 5.07
N GLY A 135 6.24 25.19 4.68
CA GLY A 135 5.52 26.05 5.62
C GLY A 135 4.70 25.24 6.61
N LEU A 136 4.68 25.65 7.88
CA LEU A 136 3.87 25.05 8.93
C LEU A 136 2.95 26.08 9.57
N ASP A 137 1.66 25.80 9.54
CA ASP A 137 0.64 26.62 10.18
C ASP A 137 0.05 25.93 11.41
N TYR A 138 -0.06 26.70 12.49
CA TYR A 138 -0.68 26.22 13.70
C TYR A 138 -2.21 26.21 13.55
N CYS A 139 -2.82 25.02 13.65
CA CYS A 139 -4.25 24.92 13.85
C CYS A 139 -4.57 25.22 15.31
N ALA A 140 -5.25 26.33 15.57
CA ALA A 140 -5.64 26.69 16.94
C ALA A 140 -6.71 25.78 17.55
N GLY A 141 -7.18 24.73 16.87
CA GLY A 141 -8.28 23.88 17.34
C GLY A 141 -9.54 24.67 17.65
N GLY A 142 -9.60 25.93 17.18
CA GLY A 142 -10.81 26.70 17.15
C GLY A 142 -11.72 25.97 16.20
N VAL A 143 -12.61 25.16 16.76
CA VAL A 143 -13.93 24.91 16.19
C VAL A 143 -14.29 26.23 15.51
N LEU A 144 -14.28 26.27 14.18
CA LEU A 144 -14.88 27.38 13.45
C LEU A 144 -16.19 27.61 14.18
N ALA A 145 -16.38 28.80 14.78
CA ALA A 145 -17.61 29.09 15.51
C ALA A 145 -18.74 28.54 14.64
N PRO A 146 -19.54 27.58 15.14
CA PRO A 146 -20.42 26.79 14.30
C PRO A 146 -21.13 27.76 13.36
N PRO A 147 -21.09 27.52 12.04
CA PRO A 147 -21.66 28.45 11.05
C PRO A 147 -23.00 28.91 11.61
N PRO A 148 -23.22 30.25 11.71
CA PRO A 148 -24.16 30.85 12.64
C PRO A 148 -25.44 30.05 12.69
N GLY A 149 -25.66 29.38 13.83
CA GLY A 149 -26.61 28.27 14.01
C GLY A 149 -27.91 28.47 13.24
N GLY A 150 -27.90 28.01 11.99
CA GLY A 150 -29.09 27.55 11.33
C GLY A 150 -29.40 26.23 12.01
N ASN A 151 -30.63 26.04 12.46
CA ASN A 151 -31.18 24.74 12.82
C ASN A 151 -31.23 23.82 11.58
N GLY A 152 -30.11 23.61 10.88
CA GLY A 152 -29.93 22.51 9.95
C GLY A 152 -29.78 21.26 10.78
N GLY A 153 -30.58 20.24 10.50
CA GLY A 153 -30.53 18.99 11.24
C GLY A 153 -29.12 18.43 11.18
N GLN A 154 -28.58 18.05 12.33
CA GLN A 154 -27.51 17.06 12.33
C GLN A 154 -28.17 15.70 12.12
N GLY A 155 -27.69 14.96 11.13
CA GLY A 155 -28.05 13.55 10.98
C GLY A 155 -26.88 12.66 11.39
N VAL A 156 -27.22 11.46 11.84
CA VAL A 156 -26.24 10.40 12.12
C VAL A 156 -26.22 9.48 10.91
N VAL A 157 -25.03 9.18 10.40
CA VAL A 157 -24.81 8.18 9.36
C VAL A 157 -23.93 7.08 9.91
N SER A 158 -24.36 5.83 9.75
CA SER A 158 -23.60 4.65 10.14
C SER A 158 -22.80 4.11 8.95
N PHE A 159 -21.48 4.10 9.06
CA PHE A 159 -20.60 3.39 8.14
C PHE A 159 -20.48 1.94 8.61
N VAL A 160 -21.10 1.00 7.90
CA VAL A 160 -21.22 -0.40 8.30
C VAL A 160 -20.29 -1.25 7.47
N ASN A 161 -19.44 -2.04 8.13
CA ASN A 161 -18.51 -2.93 7.46
C ASN A 161 -19.08 -4.35 7.37
N ASN A 162 -19.66 -4.71 6.22
CA ASN A 162 -20.09 -6.09 5.92
C ASN A 162 -19.03 -6.85 5.09
N SER A 163 -17.78 -6.38 5.07
CA SER A 163 -16.68 -7.05 4.37
C SER A 163 -15.92 -7.97 5.33
N SER A 164 -15.14 -8.89 4.77
CA SER A 164 -14.38 -9.90 5.51
C SER A 164 -13.18 -9.33 6.26
N HIS A 165 -12.82 -8.06 6.00
CA HIS A 165 -11.64 -7.41 6.56
C HIS A 165 -11.97 -6.04 7.18
N PRO A 166 -11.13 -5.53 8.10
CA PRO A 166 -11.33 -4.20 8.68
C PRO A 166 -11.29 -3.06 7.66
N ILE A 167 -12.05 -2.00 7.91
CA ILE A 167 -11.84 -0.69 7.29
C ILE A 167 -10.80 0.06 8.12
N VAL A 168 -9.60 0.26 7.59
CA VAL A 168 -8.44 0.83 8.30
C VAL A 168 -8.21 2.32 8.03
N SER A 169 -8.96 2.90 7.10
CA SER A 169 -9.03 4.35 6.85
C SER A 169 -10.45 4.70 6.41
N LEU A 170 -10.95 5.83 6.90
CA LEU A 170 -12.20 6.42 6.49
C LEU A 170 -12.00 7.93 6.41
N VAL A 171 -11.94 8.46 5.19
CA VAL A 171 -11.83 9.88 4.92
C VAL A 171 -13.21 10.40 4.54
N VAL A 172 -13.76 11.32 5.32
CA VAL A 172 -15.05 11.99 5.03
C VAL A 172 -14.79 13.47 4.80
N ASP A 173 -15.17 13.97 3.64
CA ASP A 173 -14.93 15.35 3.19
C ASP A 173 -13.47 15.82 3.38
N GLY A 174 -12.52 14.92 3.15
CA GLY A 174 -11.08 15.16 3.28
C GLY A 174 -10.50 14.96 4.68
N ALA A 175 -11.33 14.73 5.70
CA ALA A 175 -10.87 14.47 7.06
C ALA A 175 -10.75 12.95 7.35
N GLU A 176 -9.60 12.50 7.84
CA GLU A 176 -9.38 11.11 8.27
C GLU A 176 -10.02 10.84 9.65
N MET A 177 -10.86 9.82 9.72
CA MET A 177 -11.59 9.44 10.95
C MET A 177 -10.77 8.48 11.82
N PHE A 178 -9.80 7.76 11.25
CA PHE A 178 -8.97 6.77 11.96
C PHE A 178 -7.48 7.15 11.92
N PRO A 179 -7.04 8.24 12.58
CA PRO A 179 -5.69 8.78 12.41
C PRO A 179 -4.56 7.90 12.96
N ALA A 180 -4.83 6.95 13.87
CA ALA A 180 -3.78 6.18 14.54
C ALA A 180 -4.04 4.67 14.58
N GLU A 181 -2.97 3.87 14.63
CA GLU A 181 -3.07 2.43 14.85
C GLU A 181 -3.48 2.10 16.31
N PRO A 182 -4.31 1.06 16.55
CA PRO A 182 -5.13 0.31 15.61
C PRO A 182 -6.58 0.81 15.63
N GLN A 183 -6.91 1.78 14.78
CA GLN A 183 -8.29 2.26 14.61
C GLN A 183 -8.88 1.77 13.29
N GLY A 184 -10.20 1.57 13.28
CA GLY A 184 -10.91 1.10 12.11
C GLY A 184 -12.31 0.60 12.44
N ILE A 185 -13.02 0.12 11.41
CA ILE A 185 -14.31 -0.57 11.54
C ILE A 185 -14.05 -2.06 11.34
N LEU A 186 -14.19 -2.87 12.38
CA LEU A 186 -14.01 -4.32 12.28
C LEU A 186 -15.11 -4.96 11.40
N PRO A 187 -14.91 -6.17 10.87
CA PRO A 187 -15.98 -6.92 10.21
C PRO A 187 -17.23 -7.01 11.10
N ASP A 188 -18.40 -6.85 10.48
CA ASP A 188 -19.74 -6.81 11.10
C ASP A 188 -19.97 -5.68 12.12
N ASP A 189 -19.10 -4.66 12.14
CA ASP A 189 -19.22 -3.49 13.02
C ASP A 189 -19.61 -2.22 12.25
N ALA A 190 -19.90 -1.15 12.99
CA ALA A 190 -20.26 0.14 12.43
C ALA A 190 -19.58 1.32 13.12
N TYR A 191 -19.37 2.40 12.37
CA TYR A 191 -18.92 3.69 12.88
C TYR A 191 -19.97 4.77 12.60
N ASP A 192 -20.54 5.33 13.66
CA ASP A 192 -21.53 6.39 13.59
C ASP A 192 -20.86 7.76 13.51
N LEU A 193 -21.16 8.53 12.46
CA LEU A 193 -20.66 9.87 12.24
C LEU A 193 -21.82 10.88 12.24
N ASN A 194 -21.67 11.93 13.06
CA ASN A 194 -22.56 13.09 12.99
C ASN A 194 -22.11 14.01 11.86
N VAL A 195 -22.98 14.24 10.89
CA VAL A 195 -22.74 15.14 9.76
C VAL A 195 -23.83 16.21 9.68
N SER A 196 -23.49 17.36 9.13
CA SER A 196 -24.47 18.40 8.80
C SER A 196 -25.42 17.93 7.70
N ASP A 197 -26.60 18.55 7.57
CA ASP A 197 -27.42 18.41 6.36
C ASP A 197 -26.61 18.76 5.10
N GLY A 198 -26.61 17.89 4.10
CA GLY A 198 -25.90 18.10 2.84
C GLY A 198 -25.50 16.80 2.14
N SER A 199 -24.84 16.96 0.99
CA SER A 199 -24.13 15.86 0.33
C SER A 199 -22.69 15.88 0.81
N HIS A 200 -22.21 14.70 1.19
CA HIS A 200 -20.87 14.45 1.69
C HIS A 200 -20.18 13.44 0.78
N SER A 201 -18.85 13.42 0.81
CA SER A 201 -18.03 12.46 0.08
C SER A 201 -17.26 11.60 1.06
N PHE A 202 -16.99 10.35 0.68
CA PHE A 202 -16.13 9.47 1.46
C PHE A 202 -15.16 8.68 0.57
N THR A 203 -14.03 8.34 1.16
CA THR A 203 -13.10 7.30 0.70
C THR A 203 -12.79 6.39 1.89
N ALA A 204 -12.87 5.09 1.71
CA ALA A 204 -12.56 4.12 2.75
C ALA A 204 -11.59 3.04 2.23
N LEU A 205 -10.63 2.64 3.07
CA LEU A 205 -9.68 1.59 2.73
C LEU A 205 -9.97 0.35 3.56
N ASN A 206 -10.25 -0.75 2.87
CA ASN A 206 -10.31 -2.08 3.46
C ASN A 206 -8.90 -2.68 3.51
N GLY A 207 -8.53 -3.34 4.61
CA GLY A 207 -7.23 -3.98 4.73
C GLY A 207 -6.78 -4.16 6.18
N TRP A 208 -5.49 -3.96 6.45
CA TRP A 208 -4.91 -4.18 7.77
C TRP A 208 -3.87 -3.13 8.16
N TRP A 209 -3.63 -3.02 9.47
CA TRP A 209 -2.49 -2.29 10.00
C TRP A 209 -1.27 -3.21 10.06
N GLU A 210 -0.12 -2.69 9.61
CA GLU A 210 1.16 -3.36 9.68
C GLU A 210 2.24 -2.34 10.09
N PHE A 211 2.77 -2.50 11.31
CA PHE A 211 3.85 -1.68 11.86
C PHE A 211 3.60 -0.16 11.77
N GLY A 212 2.43 0.32 12.20
CA GLY A 212 2.06 1.73 12.13
C GLY A 212 1.62 2.22 10.75
N SER A 213 1.69 1.37 9.71
CA SER A 213 1.28 1.69 8.35
C SER A 213 -0.02 0.98 7.97
N ARG A 214 -0.82 1.60 7.10
CA ARG A 214 -2.02 0.98 6.54
C ARG A 214 -1.65 0.19 5.29
N ARG A 215 -2.10 -1.06 5.19
CA ARG A 215 -2.07 -1.86 3.98
C ARG A 215 -3.47 -1.93 3.42
N ALA A 216 -3.68 -1.23 2.30
CA ALA A 216 -4.96 -1.25 1.61
C ALA A 216 -5.05 -2.47 0.68
N MET A 217 -6.19 -3.14 0.72
CA MET A 217 -6.57 -4.20 -0.19
C MET A 217 -7.60 -3.68 -1.20
N TYR A 218 -8.67 -3.04 -0.71
CA TYR A 218 -9.69 -2.42 -1.57
C TYR A 218 -9.95 -0.97 -1.15
N THR A 219 -10.31 -0.14 -2.13
CA THR A 219 -10.73 1.24 -1.92
C THR A 219 -12.20 1.38 -2.27
N PHE A 220 -13.00 1.82 -1.32
CA PHE A 220 -14.38 2.24 -1.54
C PHE A 220 -14.43 3.76 -1.63
N SER A 221 -15.24 4.29 -2.53
CA SER A 221 -15.49 5.74 -2.60
C SER A 221 -16.92 6.01 -3.04
N GLY A 222 -17.44 7.15 -2.62
CA GLY A 222 -18.81 7.54 -2.96
C GLY A 222 -19.24 8.83 -2.32
N SER A 223 -20.54 9.09 -2.41
CA SER A 223 -21.19 10.21 -1.76
C SER A 223 -22.37 9.72 -0.93
N PHE A 224 -22.71 10.44 0.13
CA PHE A 224 -23.84 10.14 1.00
C PHE A 224 -24.50 11.41 1.50
N THR A 225 -25.70 11.27 2.05
CA THR A 225 -26.45 12.29 2.77
C THR A 225 -26.84 11.76 4.14
N PRO A 226 -27.11 12.62 5.14
CA PRO A 226 -27.55 12.15 6.45
C PRO A 226 -28.87 11.37 6.43
N GLN A 227 -29.67 11.55 5.38
CA GLN A 227 -30.94 10.85 5.19
C GLN A 227 -30.78 9.41 4.68
N ASP A 228 -29.60 9.06 4.14
CA ASP A 228 -29.32 7.70 3.65
C ASP A 228 -29.28 6.69 4.81
N GLY A 229 -28.96 7.15 6.02
CA GLY A 229 -28.90 6.36 7.25
C GLY A 229 -27.64 5.50 7.35
N ASN A 230 -27.31 4.74 6.31
CA ASN A 230 -26.13 3.88 6.30
C ASN A 230 -25.34 3.89 4.99
N VAL A 231 -24.02 3.81 5.12
CA VAL A 231 -23.06 3.52 4.05
C VAL A 231 -22.49 2.14 4.33
N THR A 232 -22.68 1.18 3.43
CA THR A 232 -22.24 -0.20 3.64
C THR A 232 -21.03 -0.53 2.78
N PHE A 233 -20.03 -1.15 3.39
CA PHE A 233 -18.90 -1.77 2.69
C PHE A 233 -19.14 -3.27 2.58
N SER A 234 -18.79 -3.87 1.45
CA SER A 234 -18.93 -5.32 1.24
C SER A 234 -17.76 -5.80 0.42
N ASP A 235 -17.40 -7.06 0.58
CA ASP A 235 -16.32 -7.65 -0.20
C ASP A 235 -16.63 -7.58 -1.71
N PRO A 236 -15.62 -7.31 -2.56
CA PRO A 236 -15.78 -7.50 -3.99
C PRO A 236 -16.13 -8.96 -4.29
N THR A 237 -17.01 -9.16 -5.27
CA THR A 237 -17.37 -10.50 -5.72
C THR A 237 -16.15 -11.23 -6.28
N LEU A 238 -16.13 -12.56 -6.20
CA LEU A 238 -15.06 -13.36 -6.83
C LEU A 238 -14.90 -13.03 -8.32
N GLN A 239 -16.00 -12.73 -9.02
CA GLN A 239 -15.98 -12.33 -10.43
C GLN A 239 -15.23 -11.02 -10.63
N GLU A 240 -15.49 -10.00 -9.82
CA GLU A 240 -14.76 -8.72 -9.88
C GLU A 240 -13.27 -8.92 -9.62
N LEU A 241 -12.91 -9.75 -8.63
CA LEU A 241 -11.52 -10.04 -8.27
C LEU A 241 -10.77 -10.76 -9.39
N LEU A 242 -11.34 -11.86 -9.89
CA LEU A 242 -10.74 -12.65 -10.97
C LEU A 242 -10.77 -11.94 -12.33
N THR A 243 -11.51 -10.85 -12.48
CA THR A 243 -11.53 -10.06 -13.74
C THR A 243 -10.86 -8.70 -13.59
N ASN A 244 -10.44 -8.32 -12.39
CA ASN A 244 -9.97 -6.98 -12.06
C ASN A 244 -10.93 -5.89 -12.57
N TRP A 245 -12.25 -6.09 -12.35
CA TRP A 245 -13.34 -5.24 -12.84
C TRP A 245 -13.37 -5.05 -14.38
N GLY A 246 -12.66 -5.89 -15.12
CA GLY A 246 -12.58 -5.87 -16.59
C GLY A 246 -13.58 -6.80 -17.26
N ASN A 247 -13.47 -6.93 -18.59
CA ASN A 247 -14.28 -7.88 -19.37
C ASN A 247 -13.79 -9.32 -19.28
N TYR A 248 -12.51 -9.49 -18.92
CA TYR A 248 -11.86 -10.77 -18.63
C TYR A 248 -10.51 -10.48 -17.97
N ARG A 249 -9.89 -11.50 -17.36
CA ARG A 249 -8.47 -11.50 -17.01
C ARG A 249 -7.86 -12.86 -17.27
N TYR A 250 -6.61 -12.87 -17.71
CA TYR A 250 -5.86 -14.09 -17.98
C TYR A 250 -4.88 -14.39 -16.86
N PHE A 251 -4.91 -15.61 -16.36
CA PHE A 251 -4.06 -16.14 -15.31
C PHE A 251 -3.20 -17.25 -15.92
N GLN A 252 -1.88 -17.19 -15.76
CA GLN A 252 -0.96 -18.13 -16.39
C GLN A 252 -0.05 -18.81 -15.36
N SER A 253 0.27 -20.07 -15.64
CA SER A 253 1.33 -20.84 -15.01
C SER A 253 2.12 -21.60 -16.08
N SER A 254 3.13 -22.35 -15.65
CA SER A 254 3.91 -23.20 -16.54
C SER A 254 4.34 -24.49 -15.85
N TYR A 255 4.42 -25.58 -16.60
CA TYR A 255 4.83 -26.87 -16.07
C TYR A 255 5.65 -27.68 -17.09
N MET A 256 6.32 -28.72 -16.60
CA MET A 256 7.01 -29.70 -17.43
C MET A 256 6.08 -30.90 -17.68
N GLY A 257 5.70 -31.13 -18.93
CA GLY A 257 4.83 -32.24 -19.32
C GLY A 257 5.50 -33.60 -19.14
N ASN A 258 4.69 -34.65 -19.09
CA ASN A 258 5.18 -36.04 -19.06
C ASN A 258 5.91 -36.45 -20.35
N ASP A 259 5.72 -35.68 -21.42
CA ASP A 259 6.46 -35.80 -22.69
C ASP A 259 7.84 -35.13 -22.65
N GLY A 260 8.18 -34.45 -21.55
CA GLY A 260 9.42 -33.71 -21.37
C GLY A 260 9.45 -32.34 -22.03
N ASN A 261 8.32 -31.86 -22.56
CA ASN A 261 8.21 -30.53 -23.11
C ASN A 261 7.75 -29.53 -22.04
N PHE A 262 8.09 -28.26 -22.26
CA PHE A 262 7.62 -27.17 -21.42
C PHE A 262 6.25 -26.68 -21.92
N HIS A 263 5.30 -26.51 -21.01
CA HIS A 263 3.93 -26.09 -21.31
C HIS A 263 3.60 -24.78 -20.59
N PHE A 264 2.82 -23.94 -21.27
CA PHE A 264 2.13 -22.81 -20.66
C PHE A 264 0.66 -23.15 -20.50
N VAL A 265 0.14 -23.01 -19.29
CA VAL A 265 -1.27 -23.23 -19.01
C VAL A 265 -1.88 -21.98 -18.43
N GLY A 266 -3.11 -21.68 -18.81
CA GLY A 266 -3.77 -20.51 -18.27
C GLY A 266 -5.28 -20.58 -18.29
N PHE A 267 -5.87 -19.71 -17.49
CA PHE A 267 -7.30 -19.53 -17.35
C PHE A 267 -7.69 -18.12 -17.79
N CYS A 268 -8.73 -18.03 -18.60
CA CYS A 268 -9.47 -16.81 -18.87
C CYS A 268 -10.72 -16.80 -18.01
N PHE A 269 -10.83 -15.85 -17.08
CA PHE A 269 -12.03 -15.64 -16.28
C PHE A 269 -12.87 -14.51 -16.85
N TYR A 270 -14.19 -14.66 -16.83
CA TYR A 270 -15.15 -13.70 -17.35
C TYR A 270 -16.15 -13.24 -16.26
N PRO A 271 -16.64 -11.99 -16.30
CA PRO A 271 -17.54 -11.44 -15.28
C PRO A 271 -18.86 -12.19 -15.08
N ASP A 272 -19.26 -13.01 -16.05
CA ASP A 272 -20.46 -13.83 -15.99
C ASP A 272 -20.27 -15.12 -15.17
N GLY A 273 -19.09 -15.31 -14.57
CA GLY A 273 -18.77 -16.50 -13.78
C GLY A 273 -18.35 -17.69 -14.63
N THR A 274 -17.96 -17.48 -15.89
CA THR A 274 -17.42 -18.55 -16.76
C THR A 274 -15.91 -18.47 -16.92
N PHE A 275 -15.28 -19.60 -17.22
CA PHE A 275 -13.85 -19.65 -17.54
C PHE A 275 -13.55 -20.47 -18.79
N ARG A 276 -12.38 -20.24 -19.38
CA ARG A 276 -11.75 -21.10 -20.39
C ARG A 276 -10.33 -21.43 -20.00
N GLU A 277 -9.94 -22.68 -20.14
CA GLU A 277 -8.59 -23.16 -19.87
C GLU A 277 -7.85 -23.39 -21.19
N PHE A 278 -6.58 -22.98 -21.25
CA PHE A 278 -5.71 -23.15 -22.40
C PHE A 278 -4.43 -23.88 -22.01
N ASP A 279 -3.98 -24.82 -22.85
CA ASP A 279 -2.63 -25.40 -22.82
C ASP A 279 -1.91 -25.03 -24.12
N ASN A 280 -0.81 -24.31 -24.02
CA ASN A 280 -0.04 -23.74 -25.12
C ASN A 280 -0.90 -22.96 -26.13
N GLY A 281 -1.88 -22.20 -25.62
CA GLY A 281 -2.79 -21.38 -26.41
C GLY A 281 -3.93 -22.14 -27.09
N VAL A 282 -4.08 -23.45 -26.85
CA VAL A 282 -5.20 -24.24 -27.34
C VAL A 282 -6.20 -24.45 -26.20
N GLU A 283 -7.48 -24.13 -26.42
CA GLU A 283 -8.53 -24.37 -25.42
C GLU A 283 -8.65 -25.87 -25.13
N VAL A 284 -8.52 -26.24 -23.85
CA VAL A 284 -8.58 -27.64 -23.37
C VAL A 284 -9.79 -27.92 -22.48
N ASP A 285 -10.33 -26.91 -21.80
CA ASP A 285 -11.56 -27.01 -21.01
C ASP A 285 -12.27 -25.66 -20.94
N SER A 286 -13.55 -25.67 -20.58
CA SER A 286 -14.33 -24.48 -20.27
C SER A 286 -15.45 -24.80 -19.29
N GLY A 287 -15.86 -23.82 -18.51
CA GLY A 287 -16.78 -24.08 -17.42
C GLY A 287 -17.27 -22.86 -16.69
N ALA A 288 -17.81 -23.10 -15.49
CA ALA A 288 -18.20 -22.06 -14.55
C ALA A 288 -17.28 -22.06 -13.34
N TYR A 289 -17.12 -20.90 -12.72
CA TYR A 289 -16.44 -20.77 -11.44
C TYR A 289 -17.34 -20.10 -10.40
N ALA A 290 -17.19 -20.50 -9.15
CA ALA A 290 -17.96 -19.96 -8.05
C ALA A 290 -17.13 -19.91 -6.77
N GLU A 291 -17.45 -18.94 -5.92
CA GLU A 291 -16.99 -18.87 -4.55
C GLU A 291 -17.67 -19.99 -3.73
N ILE A 292 -16.87 -20.81 -3.06
CA ILE A 292 -17.35 -21.84 -2.13
C ILE A 292 -17.42 -21.26 -0.73
N ASN A 293 -16.33 -20.63 -0.32
CA ASN A 293 -16.13 -20.09 1.02
C ASN A 293 -15.15 -18.92 0.96
N ARG A 294 -15.39 -17.92 1.81
CA ARG A 294 -14.45 -16.82 2.07
C ARG A 294 -14.39 -16.66 3.58
N ASP A 295 -13.25 -17.04 4.15
CA ASP A 295 -13.07 -17.00 5.59
C ASP A 295 -12.77 -15.57 6.03
N SER A 296 -13.59 -15.02 6.93
CA SER A 296 -13.34 -13.71 7.51
C SER A 296 -11.97 -13.68 8.21
N GLY A 297 -11.15 -12.71 7.85
CA GLY A 297 -9.78 -12.56 8.33
C GLY A 297 -8.73 -13.43 7.63
N ALA A 298 -9.11 -14.37 6.76
CA ALA A 298 -8.19 -15.02 5.84
C ALA A 298 -8.19 -14.25 4.51
N PHE A 299 -7.03 -13.90 3.98
CA PHE A 299 -6.92 -13.22 2.67
C PHE A 299 -7.05 -14.20 1.50
N THR A 300 -7.96 -15.17 1.65
CA THR A 300 -8.11 -16.30 0.73
C THR A 300 -9.57 -16.65 0.50
N ILE A 301 -9.89 -16.93 -0.77
CA ILE A 301 -11.20 -17.41 -1.21
C ILE A 301 -11.07 -18.84 -1.73
N GLU A 302 -11.90 -19.75 -1.25
CA GLU A 302 -12.03 -21.08 -1.82
C GLU A 302 -12.89 -21.02 -3.09
N VAL A 303 -12.32 -21.44 -4.22
CA VAL A 303 -12.93 -21.31 -5.55
C VAL A 303 -13.20 -22.69 -6.12
N ARG A 304 -14.43 -22.94 -6.59
CA ARG A 304 -14.75 -24.13 -7.39
C ARG A 304 -14.69 -23.78 -8.86
N LEU A 305 -13.86 -24.49 -9.62
CA LEU A 305 -13.89 -24.51 -11.08
C LEU A 305 -14.63 -25.78 -11.52
N THR A 306 -15.76 -25.64 -12.22
CA THR A 306 -16.53 -26.76 -12.77
C THR A 306 -16.44 -26.72 -14.29
N GLY A 307 -15.47 -27.45 -14.84
CA GLY A 307 -15.28 -27.65 -16.28
C GLY A 307 -16.13 -28.78 -16.85
N GLN A 308 -15.93 -29.11 -18.12
CA GLN A 308 -16.63 -30.22 -18.77
C GLN A 308 -16.11 -31.58 -18.30
N ALA A 309 -14.81 -31.66 -17.99
CA ALA A 309 -14.15 -32.90 -17.64
C ALA A 309 -14.10 -33.16 -16.13
N VAL A 310 -13.93 -32.11 -15.32
CA VAL A 310 -13.69 -32.24 -13.88
C VAL A 310 -14.17 -30.99 -13.12
N SER A 311 -14.52 -31.19 -11.86
CA SER A 311 -14.65 -30.08 -10.90
C SER A 311 -13.46 -30.11 -9.96
N VAL A 312 -12.80 -28.96 -9.81
CA VAL A 312 -11.64 -28.80 -8.95
C VAL A 312 -11.85 -27.60 -8.01
N ASP A 313 -11.45 -27.77 -6.76
CA ASP A 313 -11.46 -26.70 -5.77
C ASP A 313 -10.05 -26.14 -5.65
N GLY A 314 -9.91 -24.82 -5.72
CA GLY A 314 -8.67 -24.07 -5.62
C GLY A 314 -8.75 -22.98 -4.56
N LEU A 315 -7.66 -22.24 -4.40
CA LEU A 315 -7.54 -21.13 -3.46
C LEU A 315 -7.09 -19.87 -4.20
N TYR A 316 -7.85 -18.78 -4.07
CA TYR A 316 -7.47 -17.48 -4.57
C TYR A 316 -6.96 -16.61 -3.43
N TYR A 317 -5.73 -16.10 -3.53
CA TYR A 317 -5.12 -15.20 -2.56
C TYR A 317 -5.38 -13.75 -2.96
N GLU A 318 -6.24 -13.07 -2.21
CA GLU A 318 -6.72 -11.72 -2.53
C GLU A 318 -5.59 -10.69 -2.55
N THR A 319 -4.59 -10.81 -1.66
CA THR A 319 -3.48 -9.86 -1.53
C THR A 319 -2.50 -9.87 -2.71
N PHE A 320 -2.38 -11.01 -3.40
CA PHE A 320 -1.43 -11.18 -4.51
C PHE A 320 -2.11 -11.39 -5.86
N ALA A 321 -3.44 -11.51 -5.85
CA ALA A 321 -4.23 -11.99 -6.98
C ALA A 321 -3.67 -13.31 -7.55
N LEU A 322 -3.26 -14.25 -6.68
CA LEU A 322 -2.76 -15.56 -7.10
C LEU A 322 -3.87 -16.60 -6.99
N LEU A 323 -3.90 -17.56 -7.91
CA LEU A 323 -4.85 -18.67 -7.90
C LEU A 323 -4.09 -20.00 -7.86
N ASP A 324 -4.25 -20.76 -6.78
CA ASP A 324 -3.76 -22.14 -6.66
C ASP A 324 -4.83 -23.11 -7.13
N VAL A 325 -4.50 -23.94 -8.12
CA VAL A 325 -5.38 -25.01 -8.60
C VAL A 325 -4.68 -26.36 -8.49
N PRO A 326 -5.19 -27.32 -7.69
CA PRO A 326 -4.60 -28.64 -7.60
C PRO A 326 -4.83 -29.45 -8.88
N ARG A 327 -3.75 -29.91 -9.51
CA ARG A 327 -3.78 -30.79 -10.68
C ARG A 327 -3.10 -32.12 -10.37
N SER A 328 -3.89 -33.19 -10.34
CA SER A 328 -3.47 -34.56 -10.03
C SER A 328 -2.81 -34.69 -8.65
N ASN A 329 -1.54 -34.31 -8.53
CA ASN A 329 -0.68 -34.45 -7.34
C ASN A 329 0.25 -33.24 -7.14
N VAL A 330 0.04 -32.15 -7.89
CA VAL A 330 0.78 -30.89 -7.79
C VAL A 330 -0.23 -29.76 -7.63
N VAL A 331 0.16 -28.68 -6.96
CA VAL A 331 -0.60 -27.42 -6.94
C VAL A 331 0.08 -26.49 -7.92
N ASP A 332 -0.66 -26.06 -8.94
CA ASP A 332 -0.17 -25.08 -9.90
C ASP A 332 -0.63 -23.69 -9.43
N GLU A 333 0.32 -22.79 -9.24
CA GLU A 333 0.09 -21.39 -8.90
C GLU A 333 -0.03 -20.59 -10.21
N TYR A 334 -1.14 -19.87 -10.37
CA TYR A 334 -1.40 -19.02 -11.52
C TYR A 334 -1.36 -17.56 -11.10
N ALA A 335 -0.56 -16.77 -11.80
CA ALA A 335 -0.48 -15.33 -11.63
C ALA A 335 -1.17 -14.62 -12.81
N PRO A 336 -1.74 -13.42 -12.58
CA PRO A 336 -2.33 -12.64 -13.66
C PRO A 336 -1.24 -12.17 -14.63
N ASP A 337 -1.49 -12.33 -15.92
CA ASP A 337 -0.69 -11.72 -16.99
C ASP A 337 -1.53 -10.63 -17.64
N ASP A 338 -1.42 -9.41 -17.12
CA ASP A 338 -2.17 -8.26 -17.59
C ASP A 338 -1.74 -7.79 -19.00
N THR A 339 -0.70 -8.40 -19.59
CA THR A 339 -0.27 -8.16 -20.98
C THR A 339 -0.86 -9.17 -21.96
N ALA A 340 -1.32 -10.31 -21.48
CA ALA A 340 -1.89 -11.36 -22.29
C ALA A 340 -3.35 -11.08 -22.64
N VAL A 341 -3.72 -11.45 -23.87
CA VAL A 341 -5.11 -11.49 -24.33
C VAL A 341 -5.57 -12.93 -24.23
N CYS A 342 -6.83 -13.14 -23.84
CA CYS A 342 -7.45 -14.46 -23.91
C CYS A 342 -7.32 -15.05 -25.32
N PRO A 343 -6.65 -16.20 -25.51
CA PRO A 343 -6.31 -16.75 -26.82
C PRO A 343 -7.50 -17.03 -27.76
#